data_AF-A0A0V0G566-F1
#
_entry.id   AF-A0A0V0G566-F1
#
_cell.length_a   1.000
_cell.length_b   1.000
_cell.length_c   1.000
_cell.angle_alpha   90.00
_cell.angle_beta   90.00
_cell.angle_gamma   90.00
#
_symmetry.space_group_name_H-M   'P 1'
#
loop_
_entity.id
_entity.type
_entity.pdbx_description
1 polymer ?
#
loop_
_entity_poly.entity_id
_entity_poly.type
_entity_poly.pdbx_seq_one_letter_code
_entity_poly.pdbx_strand_id
1 'polypeptide(L)'
;MGNAGSAGGRERQKAGEIIAPHSPSKDDTAFVFDKSPQPNLVYESSQDDEDTFFSKERESNTGGEFNIPRQRSATLSEGTAVKDKVFPTVFKWDGGGKQVLISGTFSNWKTIPMVKSHGDFVTIIDLPEGEHQYKFYVDGEWKHDPSNKIVENGMGSKNNLISVKNTDFEVFQALAMDSESGSSNQPGDYGQEVPPVRPWEKAPGPPILPPHLLQVILNKDTPISCEPTLLPEPNHVMLNHLYALSIKDGVMVLSATHRYRKKYVTTLLYKPI
;
A
#
# COMPACT_ATOMS: atom_id res chain seq x y z
N MET A 1 -39.86 17.71 57.28
CA MET A 1 -41.05 16.83 57.28
C MET A 1 -41.35 16.44 55.84
N GLY A 2 -41.69 15.18 55.59
CA GLY A 2 -42.43 14.75 54.41
C GLY A 2 -41.63 14.22 53.23
N ASN A 3 -41.31 12.92 53.28
CA ASN A 3 -40.93 12.09 52.13
C ASN A 3 -42.21 11.50 51.51
N ALA A 4 -42.29 11.40 50.19
CA ALA A 4 -43.15 10.44 49.49
C ALA A 4 -42.67 10.28 48.04
N GLY A 5 -42.16 9.09 47.72
CA GLY A 5 -41.92 8.66 46.35
C GLY A 5 -43.19 8.10 45.72
N SER A 6 -43.21 8.05 44.39
CA SER A 6 -43.88 6.98 43.65
C SER A 6 -43.25 6.83 42.27
N ALA A 7 -43.10 5.56 41.90
CA ALA A 7 -42.47 5.03 40.70
C ALA A 7 -43.30 5.24 39.43
N GLY A 8 -42.64 5.16 38.27
CA GLY A 8 -43.28 5.08 36.96
C GLY A 8 -42.27 5.17 35.83
N GLY A 9 -41.64 4.04 35.49
CA GLY A 9 -40.66 3.94 34.42
C GLY A 9 -41.24 4.23 33.04
N ARG A 10 -40.42 4.84 32.17
CA ARG A 10 -40.58 4.78 30.71
C ARG A 10 -39.26 4.38 30.07
N GLU A 11 -39.37 3.34 29.26
CA GLU A 11 -38.33 2.63 28.55
C GLU A 11 -37.50 3.54 27.63
N ARG A 12 -36.18 3.36 27.69
CA ARG A 12 -35.27 3.84 26.66
C ARG A 12 -35.09 2.71 25.65
N GLN A 13 -35.73 2.83 24.50
CA GLN A 13 -35.57 1.89 23.39
C GLN A 13 -34.10 1.84 22.96
N LYS A 14 -33.54 0.64 23.04
CA LYS A 14 -32.21 0.24 22.61
C LYS A 14 -32.30 -0.10 21.12
N ALA A 15 -31.67 0.70 20.25
CA ALA A 15 -31.51 0.35 18.84
C ALA A 15 -30.52 -0.82 18.72
N GLY A 16 -30.95 -1.88 18.04
CA GLY A 16 -30.21 -3.13 17.86
C GLY A 16 -29.22 -3.08 16.69
N GLU A 17 -28.09 -3.71 16.96
CA GLU A 17 -27.21 -4.51 16.10
C GLU A 17 -26.75 -3.94 14.73
N ILE A 18 -25.53 -3.39 14.75
CA ILE A 18 -24.61 -3.43 13.60
C ILE A 18 -23.86 -4.76 13.71
N ILE A 19 -24.08 -5.67 12.77
CA ILE A 19 -23.35 -6.94 12.65
C ILE A 19 -21.93 -6.61 12.16
N ALA A 20 -20.96 -6.62 13.06
CA ALA A 20 -19.54 -6.67 12.71
C ALA A 20 -19.12 -8.16 12.61
N PRO A 21 -18.37 -8.59 11.58
CA PRO A 21 -17.91 -9.97 11.52
C PRO A 21 -16.91 -10.26 12.65
N HIS A 22 -17.07 -11.42 13.29
CA HIS A 22 -16.22 -11.88 14.39
C HIS A 22 -14.79 -12.19 13.90
N SER A 23 -13.79 -11.79 14.68
CA SER A 23 -12.40 -12.21 14.49
C SER A 23 -12.24 -13.70 14.82
N PRO A 24 -11.47 -14.48 14.05
CA PRO A 24 -11.30 -15.92 14.32
C PRO A 24 -10.60 -16.15 15.67
N SER A 25 -11.27 -16.84 16.59
CA SER A 25 -10.65 -17.40 17.78
C SER A 25 -9.74 -18.57 17.39
N LYS A 26 -8.55 -18.62 17.99
CA LYS A 26 -7.65 -19.78 17.99
C LYS A 26 -8.42 -21.00 18.47
N ASP A 27 -8.65 -21.96 17.59
CA ASP A 27 -8.62 -23.40 17.84
C ASP A 27 -9.05 -24.13 16.56
N ASP A 28 -8.10 -24.29 15.63
CA ASP A 28 -8.03 -25.42 14.70
C ASP A 28 -6.67 -25.39 13.98
N THR A 29 -5.75 -26.21 14.48
CA THR A 29 -4.35 -26.28 14.01
C THR A 29 -4.24 -27.15 12.77
N ALA A 30 -3.96 -26.55 11.60
CA ALA A 30 -3.68 -27.28 10.36
C ALA A 30 -2.19 -27.61 10.12
N PHE A 31 -1.28 -27.19 11.01
CA PHE A 31 0.17 -27.41 10.83
C PHE A 31 0.85 -27.78 12.15
N VAL A 32 1.46 -28.96 12.19
CA VAL A 32 2.37 -29.39 13.24
C VAL A 32 3.78 -29.01 12.81
N PHE A 33 4.43 -28.12 13.58
CA PHE A 33 5.85 -27.84 13.42
C PHE A 33 6.65 -28.69 14.40
N ASP A 34 7.38 -29.66 13.86
CA ASP A 34 8.34 -30.46 14.62
C ASP A 34 9.53 -29.58 15.02
N LYS A 35 9.90 -29.61 16.32
CA LYS A 35 11.03 -28.87 16.86
C LYS A 35 12.25 -29.80 16.87
N SER A 36 13.04 -29.76 15.81
CA SER A 36 14.45 -30.18 15.88
C SER A 36 15.35 -28.94 16.08
N PRO A 37 16.38 -28.99 16.95
CA PRO A 37 17.23 -27.84 17.25
C PRO A 37 18.39 -27.76 16.25
N GLN A 38 18.51 -26.63 15.56
CA GLN A 38 19.70 -26.24 14.77
C GLN A 38 20.14 -24.81 15.19
N PRO A 39 21.44 -24.48 15.08
CA PRO A 39 22.10 -23.51 15.96
C PRO A 39 21.99 -22.04 15.52
N ASN A 40 22.15 -21.17 16.52
CA ASN A 40 22.22 -19.70 16.54
C ASN A 40 22.48 -18.98 15.20
N LEU A 41 21.49 -18.16 14.79
CA LEU A 41 21.67 -17.09 13.82
C LEU A 41 22.37 -15.89 14.48
N VAL A 42 23.56 -15.56 13.98
CA VAL A 42 24.32 -14.36 14.31
C VAL A 42 23.73 -13.17 13.55
N TYR A 43 23.47 -12.07 14.27
CA TYR A 43 22.97 -10.81 13.75
C TYR A 43 24.17 -9.94 13.32
N GLU A 44 24.33 -9.72 12.02
CA GLU A 44 25.42 -8.91 11.45
C GLU A 44 24.91 -7.48 11.17
N SER A 45 25.58 -6.50 11.77
CA SER A 45 25.23 -5.08 11.69
C SER A 45 26.09 -4.40 10.64
N SER A 46 25.49 -3.75 9.64
CA SER A 46 26.20 -2.96 8.63
C SER A 46 26.70 -1.64 9.24
N GLN A 47 28.01 -1.56 9.47
CA GLN A 47 28.75 -0.31 9.68
C GLN A 47 29.25 0.19 8.33
N ASP A 48 28.74 1.33 7.88
CA ASP A 48 29.34 2.11 6.80
C ASP A 48 29.98 3.35 7.45
N ASP A 49 31.31 3.29 7.68
CA ASP A 49 32.15 4.46 7.93
C ASP A 49 32.80 4.84 6.58
N GLU A 50 32.50 6.05 6.11
CA GLU A 50 33.01 6.63 4.86
C GLU A 50 34.26 7.46 5.18
N ASP A 51 35.44 7.05 4.68
CA ASP A 51 36.66 7.87 4.70
C ASP A 51 37.22 8.08 3.29
N THR A 52 37.62 9.33 3.06
CA THR A 52 38.01 9.94 1.79
C THR A 52 39.49 9.70 1.48
N PHE A 53 39.89 9.23 0.29
CA PHE A 53 41.31 9.35 -0.12
C PHE A 53 41.56 9.58 -1.62
N PHE A 54 42.54 10.46 -1.82
CA PHE A 54 43.18 10.93 -3.05
C PHE A 54 43.92 9.84 -3.87
N SER A 55 44.07 10.14 -5.16
CA SER A 55 44.69 9.37 -6.24
C SER A 55 46.15 8.92 -6.01
N LYS A 56 46.47 7.66 -6.38
CA LYS A 56 47.74 7.29 -7.08
C LYS A 56 47.67 5.88 -7.70
N GLU A 57 48.12 5.76 -8.94
CA GLU A 57 48.24 4.52 -9.73
C GLU A 57 49.44 3.64 -9.31
N ARG A 58 49.30 2.31 -9.43
CA ARG A 58 50.36 1.39 -9.94
C ARG A 58 49.87 -0.05 -10.19
N GLU A 59 50.48 -0.67 -11.19
CA GLU A 59 50.13 -1.92 -11.86
C GLU A 59 50.58 -3.24 -11.20
N SER A 60 49.85 -4.31 -11.56
CA SER A 60 50.27 -5.70 -11.84
C SER A 60 50.61 -6.70 -10.71
N ASN A 61 49.76 -7.75 -10.63
CA ASN A 61 50.05 -9.16 -10.97
C ASN A 61 49.67 -10.24 -9.93
N THR A 62 48.92 -11.23 -10.43
CA THR A 62 48.80 -12.68 -10.08
C THR A 62 48.23 -13.17 -8.74
N GLY A 63 47.08 -13.86 -8.83
CA GLY A 63 46.92 -15.26 -8.40
C GLY A 63 46.12 -15.53 -7.11
N GLY A 64 45.02 -16.29 -7.22
CA GLY A 64 44.47 -17.09 -6.10
C GLY A 64 42.96 -16.93 -5.87
N GLU A 65 42.21 -17.98 -6.19
CA GLU A 65 40.75 -18.15 -6.07
C GLU A 65 40.21 -17.95 -4.64
N PHE A 66 39.02 -17.34 -4.52
CA PHE A 66 37.81 -17.88 -3.85
C PHE A 66 36.76 -16.76 -3.76
N ASN A 67 35.93 -16.63 -4.78
CA ASN A 67 34.65 -15.95 -4.67
C ASN A 67 33.66 -16.71 -5.54
N ILE A 68 32.69 -17.38 -4.92
CA ILE A 68 31.58 -18.04 -5.61
C ILE A 68 30.48 -16.98 -5.71
N PRO A 69 30.19 -16.39 -6.88
CA PRO A 69 28.98 -15.62 -7.05
C PRO A 69 27.84 -16.63 -7.21
N ARG A 70 26.82 -16.53 -6.36
CA ARG A 70 25.53 -17.21 -6.56
C ARG A 70 25.05 -16.91 -7.99
N GLN A 71 25.07 -17.92 -8.85
CA GLN A 71 24.40 -17.87 -10.15
C GLN A 71 22.92 -17.62 -9.90
N ARG A 72 22.45 -16.40 -10.19
CA ARG A 72 21.08 -16.27 -10.67
C ARG A 72 21.04 -16.99 -12.01
N SER A 73 20.03 -17.82 -12.21
CA SER A 73 19.83 -18.55 -13.46
C SER A 73 19.70 -17.58 -14.64
N ALA A 74 20.83 -17.29 -15.28
CA ALA A 74 20.90 -16.65 -16.58
C ALA A 74 21.22 -17.77 -17.58
N THR A 75 20.18 -18.33 -18.19
CA THR A 75 20.36 -19.13 -19.41
C THR A 75 20.46 -18.17 -20.59
N LEU A 76 21.66 -17.63 -20.82
CA LEU A 76 22.05 -17.13 -22.13
C LEU A 76 22.97 -18.19 -22.74
N SER A 77 22.36 -19.11 -23.48
CA SER A 77 23.08 -19.95 -24.43
C SER A 77 23.22 -19.17 -25.74
N GLU A 78 24.46 -19.04 -26.18
CA GLU A 78 24.90 -18.42 -27.42
C GLU A 78 24.20 -19.06 -28.64
N GLY A 79 23.62 -18.21 -29.50
CA GLY A 79 23.06 -18.61 -30.79
C GLY A 79 21.62 -19.11 -30.78
N THR A 80 20.63 -18.23 -30.59
CA THR A 80 19.25 -18.44 -31.07
C THR A 80 18.60 -17.09 -31.31
N ALA A 81 17.84 -16.96 -32.41
CA ALA A 81 17.07 -15.78 -32.79
C ALA A 81 16.37 -15.12 -31.59
N VAL A 82 16.36 -13.78 -31.56
CA VAL A 82 15.60 -12.98 -30.58
C VAL A 82 14.17 -13.53 -30.57
N LYS A 83 13.81 -14.27 -29.51
CA LYS A 83 12.41 -14.56 -29.24
C LYS A 83 11.80 -13.22 -28.86
N ASP A 84 10.80 -12.78 -29.61
CA ASP A 84 10.04 -11.59 -29.26
C ASP A 84 9.66 -11.68 -27.77
N LYS A 85 9.89 -10.60 -27.02
CA LYS A 85 9.55 -10.56 -25.59
C LYS A 85 8.04 -10.73 -25.47
N VAL A 86 7.61 -11.82 -24.85
CA VAL A 86 6.20 -12.12 -24.60
C VAL A 86 5.84 -11.84 -23.14
N PHE A 87 4.55 -11.58 -22.94
CA PHE A 87 4.01 -11.02 -21.72
C PHE A 87 2.75 -11.80 -21.29
N PRO A 88 2.73 -12.37 -20.07
CA PRO A 88 1.59 -13.17 -19.61
C PRO A 88 0.36 -12.29 -19.38
N THR A 89 -0.63 -12.42 -20.26
CA THR A 89 -1.82 -11.58 -20.28
C THR A 89 -3.04 -12.37 -19.83
N VAL A 90 -3.78 -11.85 -18.85
CA VAL A 90 -4.96 -12.50 -18.29
C VAL A 90 -6.18 -12.14 -19.13
N PHE A 91 -6.89 -13.16 -19.62
CA PHE A 91 -8.21 -13.02 -20.23
C PHE A 91 -9.26 -13.60 -19.31
N LYS A 92 -10.28 -12.80 -19.00
CA LYS A 92 -11.38 -13.16 -18.11
C LYS A 92 -12.72 -12.94 -18.81
N TRP A 93 -13.63 -13.88 -18.61
CA TRP A 93 -15.03 -13.78 -18.99
C TRP A 93 -15.88 -13.94 -17.73
N ASP A 94 -16.48 -12.83 -17.30
CA ASP A 94 -17.37 -12.78 -16.12
C ASP A 94 -18.80 -13.23 -16.45
N GLY A 95 -19.10 -13.55 -17.71
CA GLY A 95 -20.39 -14.08 -18.10
C GLY A 95 -20.55 -15.56 -17.72
N GLY A 96 -21.81 -16.00 -17.62
CA GLY A 96 -22.11 -17.42 -17.49
C GLY A 96 -21.78 -18.23 -18.75
N GLY A 97 -21.79 -19.54 -18.61
CA GLY A 97 -21.64 -20.49 -19.71
C GLY A 97 -21.37 -21.92 -19.23
N LYS A 98 -21.60 -22.91 -20.09
CA LYS A 98 -21.15 -24.29 -19.87
C LYS A 98 -19.75 -24.50 -20.44
N GLN A 99 -19.51 -24.00 -21.65
CA GLN A 99 -18.23 -24.06 -22.33
C GLN A 99 -17.87 -22.68 -22.89
N VAL A 100 -16.72 -22.17 -22.46
CA VAL A 100 -16.19 -20.89 -22.91
C VAL A 100 -14.82 -21.12 -23.51
N LEU A 101 -14.64 -20.66 -24.75
CA LEU A 101 -13.35 -20.62 -25.44
C LEU A 101 -13.02 -19.17 -25.82
N ILE A 102 -11.74 -18.89 -26.00
CA ILE A 102 -11.25 -17.62 -26.52
C ILE A 102 -10.52 -17.84 -27.83
N SER A 103 -10.61 -16.87 -28.73
CA SER A 103 -9.92 -16.88 -30.02
C SER A 103 -9.47 -15.47 -30.36
N GLY A 104 -8.29 -15.32 -30.98
CA GLY A 104 -7.78 -13.99 -31.33
C GLY A 104 -6.65 -14.02 -32.33
N THR A 105 -6.05 -12.85 -32.57
CA THR A 105 -4.90 -12.67 -33.47
C THR A 105 -3.72 -13.56 -33.07
N PHE A 106 -3.47 -13.71 -31.77
CA PHE A 106 -2.41 -14.54 -31.21
C PHE A 106 -2.57 -16.05 -31.45
N SER A 107 -3.79 -16.53 -31.71
CA SER A 107 -4.07 -17.95 -31.98
C SER A 107 -4.37 -18.22 -33.46
N ASN A 108 -4.17 -17.23 -34.35
CA ASN A 108 -4.66 -17.26 -35.73
C ASN A 108 -6.15 -17.64 -35.80
N TRP A 109 -6.94 -17.09 -34.89
CA TRP A 109 -8.37 -17.37 -34.73
C TRP A 109 -8.73 -18.84 -34.46
N LYS A 110 -7.80 -19.62 -33.90
CA LYS A 110 -8.10 -20.94 -33.33
C LYS A 110 -8.63 -20.80 -31.91
N THR A 111 -9.64 -21.60 -31.57
CA THR A 111 -10.27 -21.56 -30.25
C THR A 111 -9.42 -22.25 -29.19
N ILE A 112 -9.19 -21.56 -28.07
CA ILE A 112 -8.47 -22.05 -26.89
C ILE A 112 -9.49 -22.17 -25.74
N PRO A 113 -9.63 -23.35 -25.10
CA PRO A 113 -10.57 -23.52 -24.00
C PRO A 113 -10.14 -22.73 -22.76
N MET A 114 -11.09 -22.07 -22.11
CA MET A 114 -10.83 -21.33 -20.86
C MET A 114 -11.13 -22.21 -19.64
N VAL A 115 -10.46 -21.93 -18.53
CA VAL A 115 -10.65 -22.65 -17.27
C VAL A 115 -11.82 -22.03 -16.50
N LYS A 116 -12.81 -22.86 -16.16
CA LYS A 116 -13.96 -22.44 -15.35
C LYS A 116 -13.58 -22.32 -13.87
N SER A 117 -13.89 -21.19 -13.28
CA SER A 117 -13.82 -20.91 -11.84
C SER A 117 -15.25 -20.79 -11.25
N HIS A 118 -15.42 -20.29 -10.03
CA HIS A 118 -16.69 -20.31 -9.30
C HIS A 118 -17.77 -19.43 -9.96
N GLY A 119 -17.38 -18.38 -10.70
CA GLY A 119 -18.30 -17.46 -11.39
C GLY A 119 -17.79 -16.90 -12.71
N ASP A 120 -16.55 -17.20 -13.08
CA ASP A 120 -15.85 -16.65 -14.23
C ASP A 120 -15.07 -17.74 -15.00
N PHE A 121 -14.67 -17.41 -16.21
CA PHE A 121 -13.76 -18.23 -17.02
C PHE A 121 -12.48 -17.45 -17.26
N VAL A 122 -11.33 -18.07 -17.02
CA VAL A 122 -10.02 -17.40 -17.09
C VAL A 122 -9.04 -18.22 -17.92
N THR A 123 -8.17 -17.54 -18.65
CA THR A 123 -6.95 -18.12 -19.22
C THR A 123 -5.83 -17.09 -19.23
N ILE A 124 -4.58 -17.54 -19.13
CA ILE A 124 -3.40 -16.70 -19.26
C ILE A 124 -2.73 -17.05 -20.58
N ILE A 125 -2.43 -16.05 -21.40
CA ILE A 125 -1.80 -16.23 -22.72
C ILE A 125 -0.63 -15.27 -22.83
N ASP A 126 0.53 -15.81 -23.21
CA ASP A 126 1.73 -15.02 -23.48
C ASP A 126 1.59 -14.29 -24.82
N LEU A 127 1.60 -12.96 -24.78
CA LEU A 127 1.44 -12.10 -25.96
C LEU A 127 2.66 -11.21 -26.17
N PRO A 128 3.10 -10.97 -27.41
CA PRO A 128 4.08 -9.93 -27.68
C PRO A 128 3.49 -8.54 -27.43
N GLU A 129 4.35 -7.55 -27.21
CA GLU A 129 3.94 -6.14 -27.09
C GLU A 129 3.17 -5.69 -28.35
N GLY A 130 2.07 -4.96 -28.13
CA GLY A 130 1.23 -4.46 -29.21
C GLY A 130 -0.26 -4.69 -28.99
N GLU A 131 -1.03 -4.47 -30.05
CA GLU A 131 -2.47 -4.61 -30.04
C GLU A 131 -2.93 -5.98 -30.53
N HIS A 132 -3.80 -6.61 -29.76
CA HIS A 132 -4.35 -7.94 -30.07
C HIS A 132 -5.87 -7.90 -30.06
N GLN A 133 -6.48 -8.44 -31.12
CA GLN A 133 -7.94 -8.59 -31.19
C GLN A 133 -8.33 -9.98 -30.74
N TYR A 134 -9.43 -10.08 -29.99
CA TYR A 134 -9.93 -11.35 -29.51
C TYR A 134 -11.46 -11.36 -29.40
N LYS A 135 -12.01 -12.57 -29.27
CA LYS A 135 -13.44 -12.81 -29.12
C LYS A 135 -13.68 -14.11 -28.34
N PHE A 136 -14.77 -14.15 -27.59
CA PHE A 136 -15.17 -15.33 -26.84
C PHE A 136 -16.17 -16.17 -27.64
N TYR A 137 -16.08 -17.48 -27.50
CA TYR A 137 -17.03 -18.44 -28.02
C TYR A 137 -17.68 -19.14 -26.83
N VAL A 138 -18.93 -18.78 -26.54
CA VAL A 138 -19.67 -19.17 -25.33
C VAL A 138 -20.88 -19.99 -25.76
N ASP A 139 -20.92 -21.26 -25.36
CA ASP A 139 -22.05 -22.17 -25.60
C ASP A 139 -22.52 -22.22 -27.07
N GLY A 140 -21.59 -22.11 -28.02
CA GLY A 140 -21.89 -22.16 -29.46
C GLY A 140 -21.99 -20.80 -30.14
N GLU A 141 -21.95 -19.70 -29.39
CA GLU A 141 -22.16 -18.33 -29.90
C GLU A 141 -20.92 -17.45 -29.72
N TRP A 142 -20.62 -16.63 -30.73
CA TRP A 142 -19.55 -15.64 -30.67
C TRP A 142 -19.99 -14.38 -29.89
N LYS A 143 -19.31 -14.10 -28.77
CA LYS A 143 -19.58 -12.98 -27.88
C LYS A 143 -18.33 -12.12 -27.66
N HIS A 144 -18.55 -10.85 -27.37
CA HIS A 144 -17.52 -9.93 -26.93
C HIS A 144 -17.91 -9.43 -25.53
N ASP A 145 -16.93 -8.98 -24.76
CA ASP A 145 -17.14 -8.38 -23.46
C ASP A 145 -17.41 -6.87 -23.60
N PRO A 146 -18.59 -6.37 -23.21
CA PRO A 146 -18.93 -4.94 -23.28
C PRO A 146 -18.12 -4.04 -22.34
N SER A 147 -17.51 -4.60 -21.29
CA SER A 147 -16.74 -3.85 -20.30
C SER A 147 -15.34 -3.47 -20.81
N ASN A 148 -14.84 -4.24 -21.77
CA ASN A 148 -13.52 -4.09 -22.37
C ASN A 148 -13.59 -3.28 -23.67
N LYS A 149 -12.45 -2.75 -24.14
CA LYS A 149 -12.38 -2.00 -25.40
C LYS A 149 -12.80 -2.89 -26.58
N ILE A 150 -13.54 -2.31 -27.53
CA ILE A 150 -14.13 -3.01 -28.69
C ILE A 150 -13.70 -2.31 -29.98
N VAL A 151 -13.46 -3.11 -31.02
CA VAL A 151 -13.21 -2.67 -32.39
C VAL A 151 -14.17 -3.35 -33.36
N GLU A 152 -14.64 -2.61 -34.37
CA GLU A 152 -15.48 -3.16 -35.44
C GLU A 152 -14.61 -3.86 -36.48
N ASN A 153 -14.91 -5.12 -36.73
CA ASN A 153 -14.35 -5.88 -37.83
C ASN A 153 -15.06 -5.45 -39.12
N GLY A 154 -14.32 -5.31 -40.24
CA GLY A 154 -14.84 -4.84 -41.54
C GLY A 154 -15.96 -5.69 -42.17
N MET A 155 -16.40 -6.75 -41.50
CA MET A 155 -17.53 -7.62 -41.84
C MET A 155 -18.76 -7.40 -40.94
N GLY A 156 -18.82 -6.30 -40.17
CA GLY A 156 -19.97 -5.95 -39.33
C GLY A 156 -20.06 -6.67 -37.98
N SER A 157 -19.00 -7.36 -37.56
CA SER A 157 -18.92 -8.00 -36.23
C SER A 157 -17.97 -7.25 -35.31
N LYS A 158 -18.17 -7.35 -33.99
CA LYS A 158 -17.33 -6.67 -32.98
C LYS A 158 -16.37 -7.64 -32.31
N ASN A 159 -15.12 -7.22 -32.14
CA ASN A 159 -14.05 -7.92 -31.42
C ASN A 159 -13.60 -7.07 -30.22
N ASN A 160 -13.11 -7.68 -29.16
CA ASN A 160 -12.40 -6.94 -28.12
C ASN A 160 -10.97 -6.64 -28.56
N LEU A 161 -10.41 -5.55 -28.04
CA LEU A 161 -9.04 -5.09 -28.30
C LEU A 161 -8.29 -4.96 -26.97
N ILE A 162 -7.12 -5.60 -26.87
CA ILE A 162 -6.20 -5.43 -25.75
C ILE A 162 -4.87 -4.86 -26.26
N SER A 163 -4.32 -3.89 -25.54
CA SER A 163 -2.99 -3.33 -25.80
C SER A 163 -2.07 -3.82 -24.69
N VAL A 164 -1.07 -4.60 -25.07
CA VAL A 164 -0.04 -5.12 -24.17
C VAL A 164 1.15 -4.20 -24.30
N LYS A 165 1.57 -3.57 -23.20
CA LYS A 165 2.76 -2.72 -23.16
C LYS A 165 3.77 -3.26 -22.17
N ASN A 166 5.06 -2.98 -22.40
CA ASN A 166 6.08 -3.34 -21.44
C ASN A 166 5.87 -2.68 -20.05
N THR A 167 5.28 -1.48 -20.01
CA THR A 167 4.96 -0.73 -18.78
C THR A 167 3.98 -1.47 -17.87
N ASP A 168 3.11 -2.32 -18.44
CA ASP A 168 2.06 -3.03 -17.68
C ASP A 168 2.66 -4.14 -16.80
N PHE A 169 3.90 -4.54 -17.07
CA PHE A 169 4.61 -5.60 -16.36
C PHE A 169 5.64 -5.06 -15.36
N GLU A 170 6.02 -3.79 -15.49
CA GLU A 170 6.83 -3.08 -14.51
C GLU A 170 5.92 -2.50 -13.43
N VAL A 171 5.84 -3.16 -12.27
CA VAL A 171 4.86 -2.85 -11.20
C VAL A 171 4.78 -1.36 -10.86
N PHE A 172 5.93 -0.68 -10.73
CA PHE A 172 5.94 0.74 -10.40
C PHE A 172 5.42 1.63 -11.54
N GLN A 173 5.66 1.24 -12.79
CA GLN A 173 5.19 1.98 -13.96
C GLN A 173 3.69 1.77 -14.17
N ALA A 174 3.22 0.53 -13.97
CA ALA A 174 1.79 0.21 -13.99
C ALA A 174 1.03 1.03 -12.93
N LEU A 175 1.52 1.05 -11.69
CA LEU A 175 0.91 1.85 -10.62
C LEU A 175 0.91 3.35 -10.91
N ALA A 176 1.96 3.87 -11.54
CA ALA A 176 2.03 5.28 -11.93
C ALA A 176 0.98 5.62 -12.98
N MET A 177 0.86 4.80 -14.04
CA MET A 177 -0.14 4.97 -15.10
C MET A 177 -1.57 4.91 -14.56
N ASP A 178 -1.84 3.97 -13.64
CA ASP A 178 -3.16 3.83 -13.03
C ASP A 178 -3.52 5.06 -12.17
N SER A 179 -2.53 5.64 -11.48
CA SER A 179 -2.73 6.81 -10.61
C SER A 179 -3.13 8.08 -11.37
N GLU A 180 -2.74 8.23 -12.63
CA GLU A 180 -3.11 9.36 -13.48
C GLU A 180 -4.55 9.26 -14.01
N SER A 181 -5.07 8.04 -14.15
CA SER A 181 -6.43 7.78 -14.65
C SER A 181 -7.52 7.97 -13.59
N GLY A 182 -7.16 7.86 -12.31
CA GLY A 182 -8.04 8.20 -11.19
C GLY A 182 -8.18 9.71 -11.05
N SER A 183 -9.39 10.21 -10.79
CA SER A 183 -9.61 11.62 -10.46
C SER A 183 -8.58 12.07 -9.42
N SER A 184 -7.71 12.96 -9.83
CA SER A 184 -6.65 13.46 -9.00
C SER A 184 -7.29 14.28 -7.87
N ASN A 185 -7.36 13.70 -6.68
CA ASN A 185 -7.52 14.47 -5.44
C ASN A 185 -6.20 15.21 -5.16
N GLN A 186 -5.71 15.96 -6.14
CA GLN A 186 -4.57 16.85 -5.96
C GLN A 186 -5.04 17.92 -4.98
N PRO A 187 -4.39 18.04 -3.81
CA PRO A 187 -4.62 19.18 -2.95
C PRO A 187 -4.40 20.44 -3.79
N GLY A 188 -5.35 21.36 -3.80
CA GLY A 188 -5.20 22.61 -4.53
C GLY A 188 -3.95 23.38 -4.08
N ASP A 189 -3.49 24.30 -4.92
CA ASP A 189 -2.34 25.12 -4.60
C ASP A 189 -2.53 25.90 -3.29
N TYR A 190 -1.45 26.06 -2.53
CA TYR A 190 -1.48 26.91 -1.34
C TYR A 190 -1.77 28.36 -1.74
N GLY A 191 -2.91 28.88 -1.27
CA GLY A 191 -3.34 30.26 -1.52
C GLY A 191 -3.47 31.07 -0.23
N GLN A 192 -3.64 32.39 -0.40
CA GLN A 192 -3.96 33.31 0.70
C GLN A 192 -5.46 33.66 0.73
N GLU A 193 -6.25 33.13 -0.21
CA GLU A 193 -7.68 33.39 -0.27
C GLU A 193 -8.41 32.65 0.86
N VAL A 194 -9.17 33.42 1.65
CA VAL A 194 -10.00 32.86 2.72
C VAL A 194 -11.15 32.09 2.07
N PRO A 195 -11.39 30.81 2.45
CA PRO A 195 -12.49 30.04 1.88
C PRO A 195 -13.84 30.74 2.10
N PRO A 196 -14.70 30.84 1.07
CA PRO A 196 -15.99 31.49 1.20
C PRO A 196 -16.90 30.69 2.11
N VAL A 197 -17.63 31.37 2.99
CA VAL A 197 -18.68 30.74 3.80
C VAL A 197 -19.82 30.35 2.87
N ARG A 198 -20.20 29.07 2.86
CA ARG A 198 -21.33 28.55 2.06
C ARG A 198 -22.49 28.21 3.00
N PRO A 199 -23.50 29.09 3.17
CA PRO A 199 -24.55 28.94 4.19
C PRO A 199 -25.42 27.69 4.04
N TRP A 200 -25.51 27.14 2.83
CA TRP A 200 -26.29 25.93 2.51
C TRP A 200 -25.49 24.63 2.65
N GLU A 201 -24.17 24.70 2.79
CA GLU A 201 -23.33 23.52 3.04
C GLU A 201 -23.23 23.27 4.53
N LYS A 202 -23.72 22.11 4.99
CA LYS A 202 -23.44 21.63 6.34
C LYS A 202 -21.98 21.20 6.39
N ALA A 203 -21.09 22.12 6.77
CA ALA A 203 -19.71 21.77 7.04
C ALA A 203 -19.68 20.70 8.13
N PRO A 204 -18.98 19.56 7.94
CA PRO A 204 -18.73 18.66 9.06
C PRO A 204 -18.03 19.46 10.16
N GLY A 205 -18.48 19.29 11.40
CA GLY A 205 -17.83 19.93 12.54
C GLY A 205 -16.35 19.56 12.65
N PRO A 206 -15.55 20.32 13.41
CA PRO A 206 -14.15 20.00 13.59
C PRO A 206 -14.02 18.58 14.18
N PRO A 207 -12.96 17.84 13.82
CA PRO A 207 -12.72 16.52 14.36
C PRO A 207 -12.54 16.59 15.88
N ILE A 208 -12.98 15.54 16.57
CA ILE A 208 -12.81 15.42 18.02
C ILE A 208 -11.31 15.33 18.33
N LEU A 209 -10.86 16.08 19.34
CA LEU A 209 -9.46 16.06 19.80
C LEU A 209 -9.04 14.64 20.19
N PRO A 210 -8.02 14.05 19.54
CA PRO A 210 -7.52 12.74 19.95
C PRO A 210 -6.98 12.79 21.38
N PRO A 211 -7.40 11.88 22.29
CA PRO A 211 -7.01 11.93 23.70
C PRO A 211 -5.50 11.74 23.93
N HIS A 212 -4.78 11.17 22.94
CA HIS A 212 -3.34 11.02 22.97
C HIS A 212 -2.59 12.37 23.10
N LEU A 213 -3.13 13.44 22.51
CA LEU A 213 -2.53 14.78 22.58
C LEU A 213 -2.68 15.44 23.96
N LEU A 214 -3.50 14.87 24.84
CA LEU A 214 -3.64 15.31 26.23
C LEU A 214 -2.55 14.74 27.13
N GLN A 215 -1.80 13.73 26.68
CA GLN A 215 -0.76 13.07 27.47
C GLN A 215 0.58 13.80 27.42
N VAL A 216 0.64 15.05 27.90
CA VAL A 216 1.83 15.91 27.84
C VAL A 216 3.05 15.23 28.49
N ILE A 217 4.11 15.01 27.71
CA ILE A 217 5.33 14.30 28.16
C ILE A 217 6.06 15.02 29.30
N LEU A 218 6.05 16.35 29.30
CA LEU A 218 6.69 17.19 30.32
C LEU A 218 5.90 17.25 31.64
N ASN A 219 4.64 16.80 31.65
CA ASN A 219 3.82 16.71 32.87
C ASN A 219 3.95 15.34 33.54
N LYS A 220 4.75 14.43 32.99
CA LYS A 220 4.99 13.10 33.57
C LYS A 220 6.15 13.18 34.54
N ASP A 221 5.96 12.63 35.73
CA ASP A 221 7.04 12.50 36.71
C ASP A 221 8.10 11.53 36.20
N THR A 222 9.37 11.94 36.31
CA THR A 222 10.52 11.07 36.08
C THR A 222 11.01 10.52 37.42
N PRO A 223 11.38 9.22 37.51
CA PRO A 223 11.90 8.66 38.75
C PRO A 223 13.14 9.42 39.24
N ILE A 224 13.24 9.67 40.54
CA ILE A 224 14.36 10.43 41.16
C ILE A 224 15.72 9.75 40.93
N SER A 225 15.73 8.44 40.63
CA SER A 225 16.94 7.67 40.30
C SER A 225 17.48 7.93 38.89
N CYS A 226 16.74 8.64 38.04
CA CYS A 226 17.11 8.89 36.64
C CYS A 226 17.65 10.31 36.44
N GLU A 227 18.45 10.49 35.40
CA GLU A 227 18.95 11.80 34.98
C GLU A 227 17.78 12.77 34.69
N PRO A 228 17.81 14.03 35.18
CA PRO A 228 16.71 14.99 35.01
C PRO A 228 16.39 15.35 33.54
N THR A 229 17.32 15.12 32.63
CA THR A 229 17.18 15.38 31.20
C THR A 229 16.52 14.22 30.43
N LEU A 230 16.34 13.06 31.08
CA LEU A 230 15.70 11.91 30.47
C LEU A 230 14.19 12.02 30.59
N LEU A 231 13.52 11.80 29.46
CA LEU A 231 12.07 11.72 29.36
C LEU A 231 11.66 10.31 28.96
N PRO A 232 10.43 9.88 29.30
CA PRO A 232 9.89 8.61 28.83
C PRO A 232 9.75 8.60 27.30
N GLU A 233 9.63 7.43 26.69
CA GLU A 233 9.41 7.33 25.25
C GLU A 233 8.06 7.95 24.85
N PRO A 234 8.01 8.92 23.91
CA PRO A 234 6.77 9.53 23.46
C PRO A 234 5.98 8.60 22.52
N ASN A 235 4.67 8.79 22.45
CA ASN A 235 3.86 8.19 21.39
C ASN A 235 4.14 8.91 20.05
N HIS A 236 4.30 8.16 18.95
CA HIS A 236 4.58 8.76 17.64
C HIS A 236 3.52 9.80 17.19
N VAL A 237 2.28 9.67 17.64
CA VAL A 237 1.17 10.58 17.30
C VAL A 237 1.33 11.98 17.91
N MET A 238 2.04 12.11 19.04
CA MET A 238 2.24 13.43 19.67
C MET A 238 3.46 14.19 19.14
N LEU A 239 4.27 13.57 18.28
CA LEU A 239 5.45 14.21 17.71
C LEU A 239 5.04 15.36 16.79
N ASN A 240 5.85 16.41 16.76
CA ASN A 240 5.60 17.65 15.99
C ASN A 240 4.36 18.46 16.44
N HIS A 241 3.69 18.07 17.53
CA HIS A 241 2.65 18.89 18.15
C HIS A 241 3.26 19.93 19.09
N LEU A 242 2.73 21.16 19.02
CA LEU A 242 3.15 22.27 19.87
C LEU A 242 2.41 22.22 21.22
N TYR A 243 3.18 22.19 22.30
CA TYR A 243 2.71 22.42 23.66
C TYR A 243 3.18 23.80 24.13
N ALA A 244 2.37 24.46 24.95
CA ALA A 244 2.70 25.78 25.47
C ALA A 244 2.28 25.88 26.93
N LEU A 245 3.07 26.60 27.72
CA LEU A 245 2.62 27.08 29.03
C LEU A 245 1.86 28.40 28.86
N SER A 246 0.97 28.70 29.80
CA SER A 246 0.38 30.03 29.91
C SER A 246 1.48 31.07 30.08
N ILE A 247 1.41 32.14 29.28
CA ILE A 247 2.36 33.25 29.32
C ILE A 247 2.38 33.86 30.72
N LYS A 248 3.57 34.04 31.28
CA LYS A 248 3.80 34.67 32.59
C LYS A 248 5.02 35.56 32.49
N ASP A 249 4.99 36.69 33.20
CA ASP A 249 6.11 37.63 33.32
C ASP A 249 6.69 38.10 31.96
N GLY A 250 5.82 38.26 30.95
CA GLY A 250 6.22 38.68 29.60
C GLY A 250 6.98 37.61 28.79
N VAL A 251 6.99 36.36 29.25
CA VAL A 251 7.69 35.25 28.57
C VAL A 251 6.71 34.18 28.09
N MET A 252 6.82 33.83 26.81
CA MET A 252 6.20 32.66 26.21
C MET A 252 7.12 31.45 26.36
N VAL A 253 6.57 30.30 26.74
CA VAL A 253 7.29 29.03 26.75
C VAL A 253 6.59 28.06 25.82
N LEU A 254 7.31 27.66 24.76
CA LEU A 254 6.86 26.70 23.77
C LEU A 254 7.67 25.42 23.87
N SER A 255 7.04 24.28 23.59
CA SER A 255 7.72 23.00 23.52
C SER A 255 7.17 22.11 22.42
N ALA A 256 8.05 21.33 21.80
CA ALA A 256 7.67 20.28 20.86
C ALA A 256 8.67 19.14 20.93
N THR A 257 8.17 17.91 20.78
CA THR A 257 8.98 16.70 20.70
C THR A 257 9.20 16.31 19.25
N HIS A 258 10.47 16.23 18.85
CA HIS A 258 10.88 15.84 17.50
C HIS A 258 11.66 14.53 17.53
N ARG A 259 11.60 13.79 16.42
CA ARG A 259 12.37 12.56 16.24
C ARG A 259 13.60 12.82 15.37
N TYR A 260 14.77 12.47 15.88
CA TYR A 260 16.02 12.40 15.11
C TYR A 260 16.46 10.93 15.01
N ARG A 261 16.33 10.34 13.82
CA ARG A 261 16.54 8.90 13.59
C ARG A 261 15.70 8.05 14.56
N LYS A 262 16.36 7.33 15.49
CA LYS A 262 15.75 6.47 16.52
C LYS A 262 15.70 7.14 17.91
N LYS A 263 15.96 8.45 17.99
CA LYS A 263 15.98 9.21 19.25
C LYS A 263 14.92 10.31 19.22
N TYR A 264 14.49 10.73 20.40
CA TYR A 264 13.49 11.77 20.58
C TYR A 264 14.08 12.91 21.41
N VAL A 265 13.81 14.15 21.00
CA VAL A 265 14.27 15.35 21.67
C VAL A 265 13.08 16.27 21.89
N THR A 266 12.81 16.61 23.16
CA THR A 266 11.81 17.63 23.52
C THR A 266 12.53 18.94 23.73
N THR A 267 12.33 19.88 22.81
CA THR A 267 12.95 21.22 22.89
C THR A 267 11.99 22.15 23.62
N LEU A 268 12.53 23.01 24.49
CA LEU A 268 11.81 24.12 25.10
C LEU A 268 12.39 25.45 24.58
N LEU A 269 11.53 26.36 24.15
CA LEU A 269 11.90 27.71 23.73
C LEU A 269 11.25 28.73 24.64
N TYR A 270 12.08 29.53 25.31
CA TYR A 270 11.67 30.69 26.09
C TYR A 270 11.84 31.94 25.21
N LYS A 271 10.75 32.66 24.96
CA LYS A 271 10.74 33.84 24.09
C LYS A 271 10.00 35.00 24.75
N PRO A 272 10.65 36.17 24.95
CA PRO A 272 9.97 37.39 25.39
C PRO A 272 8.88 37.83 24.39
N ILE A 273 7.79 38.40 24.90
CA ILE A 273 6.68 38.97 24.12
C ILE A 273 6.67 40.50 24.27
#